data_AF-A0A7W0S6Q4-F1
#
_entry.id   AF-A0A7W0S6Q4-F1
#
_cell.length_a   1.000
_cell.length_b   1.000
_cell.length_c   1.000
_cell.angle_alpha   90.00
_cell.angle_beta   90.00
_cell.angle_gamma   90.00
#
_symmetry.space_group_name_H-M   'P 1'
#
loop_
_entity.id
_entity.type
_entity.pdbx_description
1 polymer ?
#
loop_
_entity_poly.entity_id
_entity_poly.type
_entity_poly.pdbx_seq_one_letter_code
_entity_poly.pdbx_strand_id
1 'polypeptide(L)'
;PGMLVLITDHINLMGTSPLVGPNDDALGPRFPDMSDAYDPELRRIAREAAGRLGLEVGEGVYAAWLGPQFETPAEIRFGRAVGADLAGMSTVPEVIAARHLGIRCLGISVVTNMAAGVVEGKLGHEEVLAVGAEAQPRLTALLRAVLPALAT
;
A
#
# COMPACT_ATOMS: atom_id res chain seq x y z
N PRO A 1 10.86 4.92 10.08
CA PRO A 1 11.32 5.03 8.67
C PRO A 1 12.08 3.76 8.26
N GLY A 2 11.93 3.31 7.01
CA GLY A 2 12.55 2.09 6.47
C GLY A 2 11.86 0.76 6.83
N MET A 3 10.73 0.81 7.55
CA MET A 3 9.91 -0.37 7.86
C MET A 3 9.10 -0.78 6.63
N LEU A 4 8.98 -2.08 6.39
CA LEU A 4 8.05 -2.63 5.40
C LEU A 4 6.71 -2.89 6.08
N VAL A 5 5.63 -2.46 5.44
CA VAL A 5 4.26 -2.67 5.94
C VAL A 5 3.44 -3.38 4.88
N LEU A 6 2.86 -4.51 5.22
CA LEU A 6 1.89 -5.20 4.37
C LEU A 6 0.58 -4.43 4.43
N ILE A 7 0.07 -4.03 3.26
CA ILE A 7 -1.19 -3.31 3.19
C ILE A 7 -2.32 -4.31 3.43
N THR A 8 -3.14 -4.01 4.43
CA THR A 8 -4.24 -4.87 4.84
C THR A 8 -5.56 -4.46 4.20
N ASP A 9 -5.76 -3.16 4.03
CA ASP A 9 -6.92 -2.54 3.41
C ASP A 9 -6.54 -1.14 2.91
N HIS A 10 -7.44 -0.45 2.21
CA HIS A 10 -7.24 0.94 1.80
C HIS A 10 -8.46 1.84 1.98
N ILE A 11 -8.18 3.14 2.05
CA ILE A 11 -9.16 4.22 1.97
C ILE A 11 -8.83 5.04 0.72
N ASN A 12 -9.75 5.10 -0.23
CA ASN A 12 -9.57 5.90 -1.44
C ASN A 12 -10.01 7.35 -1.21
N LEU A 13 -9.06 8.25 -0.96
CA LEU A 13 -9.28 9.70 -0.83
C LEU A 13 -8.87 10.48 -2.10
N MET A 14 -8.67 9.80 -3.23
CA MET A 14 -8.28 10.44 -4.49
C MET A 14 -9.46 11.12 -5.21
N GLY A 15 -10.69 10.89 -4.74
CA GLY A 15 -11.91 11.49 -5.31
C GLY A 15 -12.37 10.88 -6.63
N THR A 16 -11.75 9.79 -7.08
CA THR A 16 -12.12 9.07 -8.31
C THR A 16 -11.78 7.58 -8.19
N SER A 17 -12.29 6.78 -9.13
CA SER A 17 -12.00 5.36 -9.27
C SER A 17 -11.72 5.04 -10.75
N PRO A 18 -10.78 4.12 -11.07
CA PRO A 18 -10.48 3.76 -12.45
C PRO A 18 -11.65 3.07 -13.17
N LEU A 19 -12.69 2.64 -12.43
CA LEU A 19 -13.88 1.99 -13.00
C LEU A 19 -15.03 2.97 -13.29
N VAL A 20 -14.81 4.28 -13.11
CA VAL A 20 -15.77 5.32 -13.51
C VAL A 20 -15.86 5.35 -15.04
N GLY A 21 -17.09 5.29 -15.55
CA GLY A 21 -17.38 5.18 -16.99
C GLY A 21 -18.12 3.90 -17.35
N PRO A 22 -18.32 3.61 -18.64
CA PRO A 22 -18.85 2.32 -19.12
C PRO A 22 -17.96 1.16 -18.70
N ASN A 23 -18.58 0.02 -18.36
CA ASN A 23 -17.83 -1.21 -18.05
C ASN A 23 -17.51 -1.99 -19.33
N ASP A 24 -16.34 -2.62 -19.35
CA ASP A 24 -16.03 -3.69 -20.29
C ASP A 24 -16.25 -5.04 -19.60
N ASP A 25 -17.36 -5.70 -19.92
CA ASP A 25 -17.75 -6.99 -19.32
C ASP A 25 -16.78 -8.13 -19.70
N ALA A 26 -15.90 -7.94 -20.70
CA ALA A 26 -14.84 -8.90 -21.01
C ALA A 26 -13.66 -8.83 -20.04
N LEU A 27 -13.49 -7.72 -19.31
CA LEU A 27 -12.41 -7.52 -18.35
C LEU A 27 -12.83 -7.91 -16.93
N GLY A 28 -14.05 -7.56 -16.53
CA GLY A 28 -14.49 -7.73 -15.14
C GLY A 28 -15.93 -7.30 -14.90
N PRO A 29 -16.49 -7.62 -13.72
CA PRO A 29 -17.86 -7.27 -13.38
C PRO A 29 -18.01 -5.76 -13.20
N ARG A 30 -19.21 -5.23 -13.46
CA ARG A 30 -19.51 -3.81 -13.21
C ARG A 30 -19.26 -3.38 -11.75
N PHE A 31 -19.50 -4.29 -10.81
CA PHE A 31 -19.41 -4.07 -9.36
C PHE A 31 -18.51 -5.14 -8.73
N PRO A 32 -17.19 -5.00 -8.77
CA PRO A 32 -16.28 -5.95 -8.13
C PRO A 32 -16.38 -5.87 -6.59
N ASP A 33 -16.28 -7.01 -5.93
CA ASP A 33 -16.15 -7.08 -4.47
C ASP A 33 -14.73 -6.65 -4.04
N MET A 34 -14.66 -5.82 -3.00
CA MET A 34 -13.41 -5.28 -2.45
C MET A 34 -13.18 -5.73 -1.00
N SER A 35 -13.98 -6.66 -0.48
CA SER A 35 -13.89 -7.14 0.92
C SER A 35 -12.52 -7.73 1.24
N ASP A 36 -11.89 -8.35 0.23
CA ASP A 36 -10.51 -8.87 0.28
C ASP A 36 -9.67 -8.26 -0.85
N ALA A 37 -9.66 -6.92 -0.96
CA ALA A 37 -8.87 -6.20 -1.96
C ALA A 37 -7.38 -6.54 -1.89
N TYR A 38 -6.88 -6.83 -0.69
CA TYR A 38 -5.55 -7.37 -0.43
C TYR A 38 -5.70 -8.79 0.11
N ASP A 39 -5.24 -9.76 -0.68
CA ASP A 39 -5.54 -11.16 -0.46
C ASP A 39 -4.97 -11.68 0.87
N PRO A 40 -5.80 -12.22 1.79
CA PRO A 40 -5.36 -12.67 3.11
C PRO A 40 -4.27 -13.74 3.06
N GLU A 41 -4.33 -14.63 2.07
CA GLU A 41 -3.38 -15.72 1.90
C GLU A 41 -2.04 -15.21 1.37
N LEU A 42 -2.05 -14.28 0.42
CA LEU A 42 -0.82 -13.62 -0.04
C LEU A 42 -0.13 -12.86 1.10
N ARG A 43 -0.89 -12.16 1.94
CA ARG A 43 -0.35 -11.48 3.14
C ARG A 43 0.24 -12.49 4.13
N ARG A 44 -0.42 -13.63 4.35
CA ARG A 44 0.10 -14.71 5.21
C ARG A 44 1.45 -15.23 4.70
N ILE A 45 1.55 -15.54 3.42
CA ILE A 45 2.80 -15.98 2.78
C ILE A 45 3.91 -14.95 2.98
N ALA A 46 3.61 -13.66 2.78
CA ALA A 46 4.56 -12.57 2.98
C ALA A 46 5.06 -12.47 4.43
N ARG A 47 4.15 -12.57 5.41
CA ARG A 47 4.50 -12.54 6.83
C ARG A 47 5.41 -13.71 7.23
N GLU A 48 5.10 -14.91 6.76
CA GLU A 48 5.92 -16.09 7.03
C GLU A 48 7.30 -15.99 6.37
N ALA A 49 7.36 -15.46 5.16
CA ALA A 49 8.62 -15.18 4.47
C ALA A 49 9.47 -14.17 5.25
N ALA A 50 8.86 -13.09 5.74
CA ALA A 50 9.55 -12.11 6.57
C ALA A 50 10.08 -12.76 7.87
N GLY A 51 9.28 -13.58 8.54
CA GLY A 51 9.69 -14.30 9.75
C GLY A 51 10.89 -15.23 9.52
N ARG A 52 10.93 -15.96 8.40
CA ARG A 52 12.08 -16.80 8.02
C ARG A 52 13.35 -16.00 7.76
N LEU A 53 13.21 -14.76 7.30
CA LEU A 53 14.34 -13.85 7.06
C LEU A 53 14.75 -13.05 8.31
N GLY A 54 14.03 -13.19 9.42
CA GLY A 54 14.21 -12.34 10.61
C GLY A 54 13.87 -10.86 10.35
N LEU A 55 13.04 -10.58 9.33
CA LEU A 55 12.58 -9.24 9.00
C LEU A 55 11.30 -8.93 9.78
N GLU A 56 11.30 -7.79 10.47
CA GLU A 56 10.09 -7.23 11.05
C GLU A 56 9.27 -6.53 9.95
N VAL A 57 7.99 -6.89 9.87
CA VAL A 57 7.03 -6.27 8.94
C VAL A 57 5.79 -5.87 9.72
N GLY A 58 5.30 -4.66 9.45
CA GLY A 58 4.02 -4.18 9.97
C GLY A 58 2.85 -4.62 9.09
N GLU A 59 1.64 -4.39 9.58
CA GLU A 59 0.39 -4.52 8.83
C GLU A 59 -0.43 -3.24 9.06
N GLY A 60 -1.11 -2.72 8.04
CA GLY A 60 -1.91 -1.49 8.21
C GLY A 60 -2.77 -1.08 7.02
N VAL A 61 -3.63 -0.10 7.24
CA VAL A 61 -4.58 0.46 6.26
C VAL A 61 -3.93 1.63 5.51
N TYR A 62 -4.01 1.62 4.17
CA TYR A 62 -3.41 2.63 3.30
C TYR A 62 -4.42 3.68 2.84
N ALA A 63 -4.24 4.95 3.22
CA ALA A 63 -4.99 6.06 2.66
C ALA A 63 -4.31 6.60 1.39
N ALA A 64 -5.00 6.51 0.25
CA ALA A 64 -4.56 7.09 -1.01
C ALA A 64 -5.05 8.53 -1.17
N TRP A 65 -4.14 9.47 -1.23
CA TRP A 65 -4.38 10.91 -1.42
C TRP A 65 -4.11 11.31 -2.88
N LEU A 66 -4.77 12.37 -3.35
CA LEU A 66 -4.62 12.80 -4.75
C LEU A 66 -3.23 13.40 -5.03
N GLY A 67 -2.64 14.13 -4.08
CA GLY A 67 -1.41 14.89 -4.32
C GLY A 67 -1.58 16.01 -5.35
N PRO A 68 -0.48 16.58 -5.89
CA PRO A 68 0.93 16.21 -5.65
C PRO A 68 1.54 16.84 -4.38
N GLN A 69 0.83 17.78 -3.73
CA GLN A 69 1.26 18.31 -2.44
C GLN A 69 1.16 17.22 -1.36
N PHE A 70 2.14 17.20 -0.45
CA PHE A 70 2.02 16.42 0.78
C PHE A 70 0.83 16.89 1.60
N GLU A 71 0.34 15.99 2.45
CA GLU A 71 -0.82 16.24 3.30
C GLU A 71 -0.49 17.31 4.35
N THR A 72 -1.49 18.11 4.71
CA THR A 72 -1.44 18.97 5.87
C THR A 72 -1.52 18.14 7.16
N PRO A 73 -1.05 18.67 8.31
CA PRO A 73 -1.23 17.98 9.59
C PRO A 73 -2.70 17.71 9.95
N ALA A 74 -3.64 18.52 9.45
CA ALA A 74 -5.07 18.30 9.65
C ALA A 74 -5.57 17.09 8.86
N GLU A 75 -5.15 16.94 7.60
CA GLU A 75 -5.44 15.77 6.77
C GLU A 75 -4.84 14.49 7.34
N ILE A 76 -3.61 14.53 7.86
CA ILE A 76 -3.00 13.37 8.54
C ILE A 76 -3.77 12.98 9.81
N ARG A 77 -4.22 13.95 10.62
CA ARG A 77 -5.08 13.66 11.77
C ARG A 77 -6.43 13.07 11.34
N PHE A 78 -7.01 13.59 10.26
CA PHE A 78 -8.22 13.01 9.66
C PHE A 78 -7.97 11.55 9.25
N GLY A 79 -6.89 11.26 8.51
CA GLY A 79 -6.52 9.92 8.09
C GLY A 79 -6.44 8.95 9.28
N ARG A 80 -5.73 9.33 10.34
CA ARG A 80 -5.69 8.54 11.59
C ARG A 80 -7.06 8.36 12.22
N ALA A 81 -7.88 9.40 12.27
CA ALA A 81 -9.21 9.34 12.87
C ALA A 81 -10.17 8.41 12.11
N VAL A 82 -9.96 8.23 10.79
CA VAL A 82 -10.71 7.28 9.96
C VAL A 82 -10.03 5.92 9.83
N GLY A 83 -8.97 5.65 10.61
CA GLY A 83 -8.34 4.35 10.73
C GLY A 83 -7.22 4.06 9.73
N ALA A 84 -6.63 5.08 9.09
CA ALA A 84 -5.46 4.90 8.24
C ALA A 84 -4.15 4.82 9.05
N ASP A 85 -3.30 3.87 8.70
CA ASP A 85 -1.95 3.70 9.25
C ASP A 85 -0.87 4.27 8.32
N LEU A 86 -1.14 4.23 7.01
CA LEU A 86 -0.25 4.67 5.94
C LEU A 86 -0.91 5.77 5.10
N ALA A 87 -0.08 6.62 4.50
CA ALA A 87 -0.51 7.61 3.53
C ALA A 87 0.41 7.54 2.29
N GLY A 88 -0.17 7.70 1.12
CA GLY A 88 0.59 7.96 -0.11
C GLY A 88 -0.34 8.28 -1.26
N MET A 89 0.19 8.36 -2.48
CA MET A 89 -0.49 8.98 -3.62
C MET A 89 -0.66 8.03 -4.83
N SER A 90 -0.67 6.72 -4.59
CA SER A 90 -0.74 5.70 -5.65
C SER A 90 -1.42 4.42 -5.14
N THR A 91 -1.19 3.29 -5.83
CA THR A 91 -1.49 1.92 -5.40
C THR A 91 -2.98 1.57 -5.44
N VAL A 92 -3.83 2.42 -4.89
CA VAL A 92 -5.28 2.16 -4.78
C VAL A 92 -5.96 2.05 -6.15
N PRO A 93 -5.71 2.94 -7.14
CA PRO A 93 -6.25 2.76 -8.48
C PRO A 93 -5.82 1.43 -9.12
N GLU A 94 -4.55 1.06 -9.00
CA GLU A 94 -4.03 -0.18 -9.56
C GLU A 94 -4.64 -1.42 -8.89
N VAL A 95 -4.82 -1.39 -7.56
CA VAL A 95 -5.50 -2.46 -6.84
C VAL A 95 -6.96 -2.58 -7.26
N ILE A 96 -7.70 -1.48 -7.36
CA ILE A 96 -9.10 -1.52 -7.83
C ILE A 96 -9.18 -2.13 -9.25
N ALA A 97 -8.31 -1.70 -10.16
CA ALA A 97 -8.26 -2.26 -11.51
C ALA A 97 -7.87 -3.75 -11.52
N ALA A 98 -6.89 -4.15 -10.72
CA ALA A 98 -6.49 -5.55 -10.59
C ALA A 98 -7.62 -6.43 -10.04
N ARG A 99 -8.37 -5.94 -9.04
CA ARG A 99 -9.53 -6.66 -8.49
C ARG A 99 -10.68 -6.77 -9.48
N HIS A 100 -10.91 -5.73 -10.28
CA HIS A 100 -11.85 -5.79 -11.41
C HIS A 100 -11.49 -6.92 -12.38
N LEU A 101 -10.20 -7.09 -12.67
CA LEU A 101 -9.66 -8.17 -13.51
C LEU A 101 -9.59 -9.55 -12.81
N GLY A 102 -10.05 -9.67 -11.57
CA GLY A 102 -9.97 -10.92 -10.78
C GLY A 102 -8.55 -11.27 -10.30
N ILE A 103 -7.59 -10.35 -10.37
CA ILE A 103 -6.20 -10.56 -9.96
C ILE A 103 -6.10 -10.43 -8.43
N ARG A 104 -5.42 -11.40 -7.79
CA ARG A 104 -5.11 -11.36 -6.35
C ARG A 104 -3.98 -10.36 -6.09
N CYS A 105 -4.13 -9.50 -5.08
CA CYS A 105 -3.18 -8.43 -4.80
C CYS A 105 -2.46 -8.64 -3.46
N LEU A 106 -1.14 -8.45 -3.46
CA LEU A 106 -0.32 -8.24 -2.28
C LEU A 106 0.23 -6.82 -2.32
N GLY A 107 -0.10 -5.99 -1.32
CA GLY A 107 0.45 -4.65 -1.19
C GLY A 107 1.57 -4.61 -0.15
N ILE A 108 2.71 -4.00 -0.49
CA ILE A 108 3.81 -3.77 0.44
C ILE A 108 4.25 -2.31 0.31
N SER A 109 4.15 -1.56 1.39
CA SER A 109 4.60 -0.17 1.47
C SER A 109 5.94 -0.09 2.21
N VAL A 110 6.80 0.81 1.75
CA VAL A 110 8.01 1.21 2.48
C VAL A 110 7.68 2.51 3.21
N VAL A 111 7.74 2.52 4.54
CA VAL A 111 7.52 3.72 5.33
C VAL A 111 8.75 4.62 5.24
N THR A 112 8.78 5.49 4.24
CA THR A 112 9.92 6.37 3.97
C THR A 112 10.07 7.51 4.96
N ASN A 113 8.95 7.99 5.52
CA ASN A 113 8.92 9.12 6.44
C ASN A 113 7.74 8.96 7.41
N MET A 114 7.79 9.69 8.51
CA MET A 114 6.59 9.92 9.32
C MET A 114 5.74 11.00 8.62
N ALA A 115 4.42 10.87 8.69
CA ALA A 115 3.50 11.79 8.04
C ALA A 115 3.63 13.24 8.60
N ALA A 116 3.17 14.23 7.84
CA ALA A 116 3.28 15.64 8.21
C ALA A 116 2.70 15.92 9.62
N GLY A 117 3.50 16.58 10.47
CA GLY A 117 3.10 16.91 11.84
C GLY A 117 3.16 15.75 12.84
N VAL A 118 3.66 14.58 12.45
CA VAL A 118 3.96 13.46 13.37
C VAL A 118 5.36 13.59 13.98
N VAL A 119 6.31 14.19 13.25
CA VAL A 119 7.67 14.51 13.71
C VAL A 119 7.96 15.96 13.29
N GLU A 120 8.77 16.68 14.07
CA GLU A 120 9.23 18.03 13.72
C GLU A 120 10.12 17.98 12.47
N GLY A 121 9.76 18.72 11.42
CA GLY A 121 10.54 18.79 10.17
C GLY A 121 9.67 19.09 8.96
N LYS A 122 10.29 19.59 7.88
CA LYS A 122 9.64 19.70 6.58
C LYS A 122 9.86 18.41 5.81
N LEU A 123 8.81 17.91 5.16
CA LEU A 123 8.92 16.75 4.27
C LEU A 123 9.68 17.15 3.00
N GLY A 124 10.74 16.41 2.69
CA GLY A 124 11.54 16.57 1.47
C GLY A 124 11.50 15.32 0.61
N HIS A 125 11.36 15.49 -0.71
CA HIS A 125 11.35 14.37 -1.65
C HIS A 125 12.68 13.59 -1.66
N GLU A 126 13.81 14.28 -1.48
CA GLU A 126 15.15 13.65 -1.44
C GLU A 126 15.31 12.68 -0.26
N GLU A 127 14.76 13.04 0.91
CA GLU A 127 14.79 12.17 2.10
C GLU A 127 13.96 10.90 1.88
N VAL A 128 12.80 11.05 1.24
CA VAL A 128 11.95 9.92 0.85
C VAL A 128 12.70 8.94 -0.05
N LEU A 129 13.42 9.45 -1.05
CA LEU A 129 14.23 8.63 -1.95
C LEU A 129 15.38 7.93 -1.23
N ALA A 130 16.06 8.62 -0.31
CA ALA A 130 17.17 8.06 0.45
C ALA A 130 16.71 6.89 1.33
N VAL A 131 15.63 7.06 2.10
CA VAL A 131 15.08 5.99 2.94
C VAL A 131 14.54 4.82 2.09
N GLY A 132 13.97 5.13 0.92
CA GLY A 132 13.55 4.11 -0.04
C GLY A 132 14.73 3.22 -0.49
N ALA A 133 15.86 3.84 -0.82
CA ALA A 133 17.09 3.12 -1.19
C ALA A 133 17.63 2.25 -0.06
N GLU A 134 17.57 2.72 1.19
CA GLU A 134 17.99 1.95 2.36
C GLU A 134 17.10 0.73 2.65
N ALA A 135 15.80 0.83 2.34
CA ALA A 135 14.84 -0.27 2.50
C ALA A 135 14.88 -1.28 1.34
N GLN A 136 15.43 -0.89 0.18
CA GLN A 136 15.47 -1.71 -1.03
C GLN A 136 16.04 -3.13 -0.81
N PRO A 137 17.14 -3.35 -0.07
CA PRO A 137 17.66 -4.70 0.14
C PRO A 137 16.69 -5.59 0.90
N ARG A 138 15.98 -5.05 1.90
CA ARG A 138 14.99 -5.79 2.70
C ARG A 138 13.77 -6.15 1.86
N LEU A 139 13.26 -5.20 1.07
CA LEU A 139 12.15 -5.43 0.16
C LEU A 139 12.52 -6.49 -0.89
N THR A 140 13.72 -6.41 -1.46
CA THR A 140 14.22 -7.38 -2.44
C THR A 140 14.32 -8.79 -1.84
N ALA A 141 14.85 -8.90 -0.61
CA ALA A 141 14.93 -10.18 0.09
C ALA A 141 13.55 -10.77 0.34
N LEU A 142 12.60 -9.95 0.81
CA LEU A 142 11.22 -10.38 1.04
C LEU A 142 10.55 -10.86 -0.25
N LEU A 143 10.62 -10.08 -1.34
CA LEU A 143 10.05 -10.47 -2.63
C LEU A 143 10.63 -11.78 -3.15
N ARG A 144 11.95 -11.97 -3.05
CA ARG A 144 12.60 -13.24 -3.44
C ARG A 144 12.14 -14.44 -2.61
N ALA A 145 11.78 -14.23 -1.35
CA ALA A 145 11.27 -15.27 -0.48
C ALA A 145 9.77 -15.55 -0.68
N VAL A 146 9.00 -14.56 -1.17
CA VAL A 146 7.56 -14.68 -1.43
C VAL A 146 7.27 -15.30 -2.79
N LEU A 147 7.91 -14.81 -3.87
CA LEU A 147 7.58 -15.19 -5.24
C LEU A 147 7.54 -16.71 -5.50
N PRO A 148 8.48 -17.53 -4.99
CA PRO A 148 8.44 -18.98 -5.21
C PRO A 148 7.18 -19.65 -4.62
N ALA A 149 6.62 -19.10 -3.54
CA ALA A 149 5.41 -19.62 -2.90
C ALA A 149 4.12 -19.20 -3.62
N LEU A 150 4.21 -18.32 -4.63
CA LEU A 150 3.08 -17.89 -5.46
C LEU A 150 2.96 -18.66 -6.77
N ALA A 151 3.98 -19.45 -7.12
CA ALA A 151 4.05 -20.22 -8.37
C ALA A 151 3.49 -21.65 -8.25
N THR A 152 3.05 -22.03 -7.05
CA THR A 152 2.44 -23.32 -6.70
C THR A 152 0.96 -23.15 -6.44
#